data_AF-A0A2A8D248-F1
#
_entry.id   AF-A0A2A8D248-F1
#
_cell.length_a   1.000
_cell.length_b   1.000
_cell.length_c   1.000
_cell.angle_alpha   90.00
_cell.angle_beta   90.00
_cell.angle_gamma   90.00
#
_symmetry.space_group_name_H-M   'P 1'
#
loop_
_entity.id
_entity.type
_entity.pdbx_description
1 polymer ?
#
loop_
_entity_poly.entity_id
_entity_poly.type
_entity_poly.pdbx_seq_one_letter_code
_entity_poly.pdbx_strand_id
1 'polypeptide(L)'
;MTSFPVDDAAAHFSGAWSPNAEERIRRAVNAAERLLLHHADYPVPPFGARWVCVVDEVSSRRIFLAHRLGANRVLRAESAEKLKQKICAFALGH
;
A
#
# COMPACT_ATOMS: atom_id res chain seq x y z
N MET A 1 29.99 0.53 -7.10
CA MET A 1 28.83 1.32 -6.64
C MET A 1 27.65 0.96 -7.53
N THR A 2 26.85 -0.01 -7.14
CA THR A 2 25.64 -0.40 -7.87
C THR A 2 24.56 0.63 -7.62
N SER A 3 24.26 1.42 -8.65
CA SER A 3 23.10 2.29 -8.73
C SER A 3 21.86 1.40 -8.61
N PHE A 4 21.17 1.48 -7.47
CA PHE A 4 19.86 0.87 -7.34
C PHE A 4 18.94 1.69 -8.24
N PRO A 5 18.23 1.09 -9.23
CA PRO A 5 17.18 1.82 -9.92
C PRO A 5 16.19 2.25 -8.84
N VAL A 6 16.10 3.56 -8.62
CA VAL A 6 15.00 4.18 -7.89
C VAL A 6 13.78 4.02 -8.79
N ASP A 7 13.28 2.80 -8.89
CA ASP A 7 11.95 2.56 -9.39
C ASP A 7 11.03 3.13 -8.30
N ASP A 8 10.57 4.35 -8.57
CA ASP A 8 9.87 5.30 -7.69
C ASP A 8 8.45 4.83 -7.30
N ALA A 9 8.24 3.52 -7.20
CA ALA A 9 6.97 2.96 -6.79
C ALA A 9 6.85 3.03 -5.26
N ALA A 10 6.00 3.93 -4.76
CA ALA A 10 5.62 4.02 -3.34
C ALA A 10 4.97 2.72 -2.79
N ALA A 11 4.60 1.79 -3.69
CA ALA A 11 4.03 0.50 -3.38
C ALA A 11 4.74 -0.64 -4.11
N HIS A 12 5.13 -1.67 -3.38
CA HIS A 12 5.51 -2.98 -3.90
C HIS A 12 4.28 -3.89 -3.97
N PHE A 13 4.11 -4.60 -5.08
CA PHE A 13 3.02 -5.55 -5.29
C PHE A 13 3.55 -6.97 -5.41
N SER A 14 2.92 -7.90 -4.69
CA SER A 14 3.22 -9.33 -4.74
C SER A 14 1.95 -10.16 -4.92
N GLY A 15 2.04 -11.23 -5.70
CA GLY A 15 0.92 -12.12 -6.03
C GLY A 15 0.24 -11.82 -7.37
N ALA A 16 -0.87 -12.52 -7.63
CA ALA A 16 -1.59 -12.46 -8.91
C ALA A 16 -2.57 -11.27 -8.97
N TRP A 17 -2.05 -10.08 -9.26
CA TRP A 17 -2.84 -8.87 -9.45
C TRP A 17 -3.35 -8.75 -10.89
N SER A 18 -4.58 -8.26 -11.05
CA SER A 18 -5.03 -7.74 -12.34
C SER A 18 -4.44 -6.34 -12.56
N PRO A 19 -4.05 -5.95 -13.79
CA PRO A 19 -3.41 -4.65 -14.04
C PRO A 19 -4.27 -3.45 -13.62
N ASN A 20 -5.59 -3.54 -13.81
CA ASN A 20 -6.53 -2.51 -13.35
C ASN A 20 -6.62 -2.43 -11.81
N ALA A 21 -6.51 -3.57 -11.11
CA ALA A 21 -6.54 -3.61 -9.65
C ALA A 21 -5.26 -3.03 -9.05
N GLU A 22 -4.10 -3.41 -9.59
CA GLU A 22 -2.80 -2.89 -9.19
C GLU A 22 -2.75 -1.35 -9.32
N GLU A 23 -3.12 -0.82 -10.50
CA GLU A 23 -3.10 0.62 -10.75
C GLU A 23 -4.05 1.39 -9.81
N ARG A 24 -5.24 0.85 -9.53
CA ARG A 24 -6.18 1.46 -8.58
C ARG A 24 -5.59 1.54 -7.17
N ILE A 25 -4.94 0.48 -6.70
CA ILE A 25 -4.30 0.46 -5.38
C ILE A 25 -3.09 1.40 -5.37
N ARG A 26 -2.27 1.39 -6.42
CA ARG A 26 -1.10 2.27 -6.55
C ARG A 26 -1.50 3.73 -6.44
N ARG A 27 -2.57 4.15 -7.13
CA ARG A 27 -3.10 5.51 -7.01
C ARG A 27 -3.57 5.85 -5.60
N ALA A 28 -4.23 4.92 -4.91
CA ALA A 28 -4.68 5.14 -3.55
C ALA A 28 -3.52 5.22 -2.54
N VAL A 29 -2.49 4.39 -2.70
CA VAL A 29 -1.25 4.48 -1.91
C VAL A 29 -0.58 5.82 -2.14
N ASN A 30 -0.41 6.24 -3.40
CA ASN A 30 0.22 7.54 -3.70
C ASN A 30 -0.57 8.71 -3.10
N ALA A 31 -1.89 8.67 -3.14
CA ALA A 31 -2.73 9.68 -2.50
C ALA A 31 -2.60 9.65 -0.97
N ALA A 32 -2.59 8.47 -0.36
CA ALA A 32 -2.41 8.29 1.08
C ALA A 32 -1.04 8.79 1.54
N GLU A 33 0.05 8.47 0.82
CA GLU A 33 1.40 8.96 1.14
C GLU A 33 1.47 10.48 1.05
N ARG A 34 0.88 11.10 0.02
CA ARG A 34 0.81 12.56 -0.08
C ARG A 34 0.11 13.19 1.11
N LEU A 35 -1.03 12.63 1.53
CA LEU A 35 -1.75 13.12 2.72
C LEU A 35 -0.89 12.97 3.97
N LEU A 36 -0.30 11.79 4.21
CA LEU A 36 0.54 11.53 5.38
C LEU A 36 1.80 12.41 5.43
N LEU A 37 2.40 12.75 4.28
CA LEU A 37 3.54 13.67 4.19
C LEU A 37 3.20 15.10 4.64
N HIS A 38 1.93 15.51 4.49
CA HIS A 38 1.46 16.82 4.93
C HIS A 38 1.02 16.84 6.41
N HIS A 39 0.96 15.67 7.08
CA HIS A 39 0.65 15.57 8.51
C HIS A 39 1.95 15.54 9.33
N ALA A 40 2.23 16.62 10.06
CA ALA A 40 3.48 16.85 10.79
C ALA A 40 3.77 15.81 11.91
N ASP A 41 2.75 15.15 12.45
CA ASP A 41 2.86 14.16 13.53
C ASP A 41 3.14 12.74 13.04
N TYR A 42 3.08 12.47 11.73
CA TYR A 42 3.34 11.12 11.25
C TYR A 42 4.86 10.91 11.16
N PRO A 43 5.39 9.81 11.76
CA PRO A 43 6.80 9.49 11.59
C PRO A 43 7.05 9.35 10.10
N VAL A 44 7.89 10.24 9.57
CA VAL A 44 8.38 10.13 8.20
C VAL A 44 9.03 8.75 8.13
N PRO A 45 8.51 7.82 7.32
CA PRO A 45 9.12 6.52 7.21
C PRO A 45 10.61 6.67 6.91
N PRO A 46 11.50 5.84 7.51
CA PRO A 46 12.90 5.86 7.12
C PRO A 46 12.98 5.74 5.59
N PHE A 47 13.87 6.51 4.95
CA PHE A 47 14.03 6.55 3.49
C PHE A 47 13.87 5.15 2.88
N GLY A 48 12.81 4.95 2.09
CA GLY A 48 12.51 3.66 1.44
C GLY A 48 11.44 2.78 2.11
N ALA A 49 10.75 3.23 3.16
CA ALA A 49 9.63 2.48 3.73
C ALA A 49 8.39 2.54 2.82
N ARG A 50 8.23 1.48 2.01
CA ARG A 50 7.21 1.34 0.98
C ARG A 50 5.96 0.68 1.53
N TRP A 51 4.82 0.93 0.90
CA TRP A 51 3.66 0.06 1.05
C TRP A 51 3.96 -1.29 0.41
N VAL A 52 3.57 -2.36 1.07
CA VAL A 52 3.63 -3.73 0.57
C VAL A 52 2.20 -4.20 0.40
N CYS A 53 1.80 -4.41 -0.84
CA CYS A 53 0.49 -4.88 -1.24
C CYS A 53 0.60 -6.34 -1.69
N VAL A 54 -0.10 -7.25 -1.02
CA VAL A 54 -0.05 -8.69 -1.32
C VAL A 54 -1.44 -9.19 -1.70
N VAL A 55 -1.52 -9.97 -2.77
CA VAL A 55 -2.69 -10.79 -3.09
C VAL A 55 -2.33 -12.24 -2.88
N ASP A 56 -3.13 -12.92 -2.07
CA ASP A 56 -2.97 -14.34 -1.78
C ASP A 56 -4.29 -15.08 -1.99
N GLU A 57 -4.22 -16.37 -2.33
CA GLU A 57 -5.38 -17.22 -2.55
C GLU A 57 -5.38 -18.37 -1.53
N VAL A 58 -6.24 -18.27 -0.51
CA VAL A 58 -6.36 -19.27 0.55
C VAL A 58 -7.67 -20.01 0.37
N SER A 59 -7.58 -21.32 0.07
CA SER A 59 -8.75 -22.23 -0.01
C SER A 59 -9.92 -21.64 -0.82
N SER A 60 -9.63 -21.20 -2.05
CA SER A 60 -10.58 -20.59 -3.00
C SER A 60 -11.07 -19.16 -2.67
N ARG A 61 -10.49 -18.49 -1.67
CA ARG A 61 -10.76 -17.07 -1.37
C ARG A 61 -9.54 -16.23 -1.65
N ARG A 62 -9.72 -15.20 -2.48
CA ARG A 62 -8.69 -14.20 -2.74
C ARG A 62 -8.69 -13.16 -1.61
N ILE A 63 -7.52 -12.95 -0.99
CA ILE A 63 -7.32 -12.00 0.10
C ILE A 63 -6.35 -10.94 -0.38
N PHE A 64 -6.73 -9.68 -0.15
CA PHE A 64 -5.94 -8.50 -0.48
C PHE A 64 -5.40 -7.91 0.81
N LEU A 65 -4.09 -7.73 0.88
CA LEU A 65 -3.38 -7.20 2.04
C LEU A 65 -2.61 -5.95 1.64
N ALA A 66 -2.55 -4.97 2.53
CA ALA A 66 -1.66 -3.82 2.41
C ALA A 66 -1.04 -3.51 3.77
N HIS A 67 0.27 -3.34 3.80
CA HIS A 67 1.02 -2.97 5.00
C HIS A 67 1.99 -1.86 4.64
N ARG A 68 2.16 -0.89 5.53
CA ARG A 68 3.16 0.16 5.41
C ARG A 68 4.22 -0.07 6.48
N LEU A 69 5.49 -0.07 6.10
CA LEU A 69 6.58 -0.23 7.07
C LEU A 69 6.49 0.88 8.13
N GLY A 70 6.50 0.50 9.41
CA GLY A 70 6.27 1.41 10.54
C GLY A 70 4.81 1.59 10.94
N ALA A 71 3.85 1.05 10.21
CA ALA A 71 2.46 0.97 10.66
C ALA A 71 2.24 -0.24 11.57
N ASN A 72 1.55 -0.04 12.70
CA ASN A 72 1.22 -1.12 13.64
C ASN A 72 0.08 -2.04 13.18
N ARG A 73 -0.40 -1.89 11.94
CA ARG A 73 -1.53 -2.67 11.42
C ARG A 73 -1.33 -3.09 9.97
N VAL A 74 -1.86 -4.27 9.64
CA VAL A 74 -2.01 -4.78 8.28
C VAL A 74 -3.47 -4.56 7.86
N LEU A 75 -3.68 -3.91 6.72
CA LEU A 75 -5.01 -3.72 6.13
C LEU A 75 -5.36 -4.96 5.32
N ARG A 76 -6.47 -5.61 5.65
CA ARG A 76 -6.99 -6.78 4.93
C ARG A 76 -8.33 -6.47 4.28
N ALA A 77 -8.54 -6.94 3.06
CA ALA A 77 -9.81 -6.87 2.36
C ALA A 77 -10.06 -8.12 1.50
N GLU A 78 -11.33 -8.35 1.18
CA GLU A 78 -11.79 -9.41 0.26
C GLU A 78 -11.76 -8.96 -1.21
N SER A 79 -11.50 -7.68 -1.48
CA SER A 79 -11.42 -7.12 -2.83
C SER A 79 -10.45 -5.93 -2.89
N ALA A 80 -9.91 -5.65 -4.08
CA ALA A 80 -9.07 -4.48 -4.31
C ALA A 80 -9.81 -3.17 -4.01
N GLU A 81 -11.11 -3.08 -4.30
CA GLU A 81 -11.90 -1.87 -4.00
C GLU A 81 -12.03 -1.62 -2.49
N LYS A 82 -12.31 -2.66 -1.70
CA LYS A 82 -12.35 -2.56 -0.24
C LYS A 82 -10.96 -2.25 0.34
N LEU A 83 -9.90 -2.81 -0.25
CA LEU A 83 -8.53 -2.50 0.17
C LEU A 83 -8.21 -1.01 -0.07
N LYS A 84 -8.56 -0.49 -1.25
CA LYS A 84 -8.42 0.92 -1.62
C LYS A 84 -9.08 1.84 -0.59
N GLN A 85 -10.34 1.55 -0.23
CA GLN A 85 -11.08 2.31 0.78
C GLN A 85 -10.39 2.30 2.14
N LYS A 86 -9.85 1.13 2.56
CA LYS A 86 -9.10 1.02 3.82
C LYS A 86 -7.79 1.81 3.79
N ILE A 87 -7.09 1.86 2.65
CA ILE A 87 -5.87 2.67 2.48
C ILE A 87 -6.21 4.17 2.59
N CYS A 88 -7.28 4.63 1.92
CA CYS A 88 -7.73 6.00 2.05
C CYS A 88 -8.15 6.34 3.49
N ALA A 89 -8.93 5.47 4.13
CA ALA A 89 -9.36 5.66 5.51
C ALA A 89 -8.19 5.62 6.50
N PHE A 90 -7.15 4.84 6.21
CA PHE A 90 -5.91 4.81 6.99
C PHE A 90 -5.25 6.19 7.05
N ALA A 91 -5.24 6.92 5.94
CA ALA A 91 -4.66 8.26 5.84
C ALA A 91 -5.56 9.39 6.36
N LEU A 92 -6.88 9.19 6.43
CA LEU A 92 -7.85 10.20 6.89
C LEU A 92 -8.21 10.09 8.38
N GLY A 93 -8.12 8.89 8.96
CA GLY A 93 -8.51 8.61 10.35
C GLY A 93 -7.40 8.81 11.37
N HIS A 94 -6.36 9.57 11.02
CA HIS A 94 -5.26 9.97 11.87
C HIS A 94 -4.94 11.45 11.64
#